data_AF-A0A1Y0I5H7-F1
#
_entry.id   AF-A0A1Y0I5H7-F1
#
_cell.length_a   1.000
_cell.length_b   1.000
_cell.length_c   1.000
_cell.angle_alpha   90.00
_cell.angle_beta   90.00
_cell.angle_gamma   90.00
#
_symmetry.space_group_name_H-M   'P 1'
#
loop_
_entity.id
_entity.type
_entity.pdbx_description
1 polymer ?
#
loop_
_entity_poly.entity_id
_entity_poly.type
_entity_poly.pdbx_seq_one_letter_code
_entity_poly.pdbx_strand_id
1 'polypeptide(L)'
;MPGNNALAMDKTANVTGLGAVQLTLREVNMTTKSLGNPYDPNVSLKHDQSCLCPQCSQGGVPLNEKELEAKLSDMPSRPENNGTKSGGSPSIPNTPEDMLDRAVENAVVRAVFNGNEQNRRQFMSMMGGGAFAALLASIFPLDAAKAAMKEASGPLEKTKLNIGFVPITCATPIIMAHPLGFYQKYGLDVDVIKTAGWAVARDKSLAREYDASHMLTPMPLAMTLGAGSTAEPYIMPAVENINGQAIVLHVKHKDKRNPKDWKGFKFGVPFDYSMHNFLLRYYVAEHGIDPDKDIQIRVVPPPEMVANLRAGNLDGYLSPDPFNQRAVWEKVGFIHLLTKEIWEGHPCCAFATSQRFAMENPNTYGALLKAIVDATHYSSNPDNRKEISKAIAPKNYLNQPVPVIEQVLTGRYADGLGSVGNVPDRIDFDPFPWHSMAVWILTQMKRWGYVKGDLNYQKIAEEVYLASDAGKMMKELGYEPPAKTYENYTIMGKTFDYTKPEEYINSFAIKRG
;
A
#
# COMPACT_ATOMS: atom_id res chain seq x y z
N MET A 1 32.06 55.83 44.69
CA MET A 1 32.90 54.85 45.41
C MET A 1 32.12 53.54 45.48
N PRO A 2 32.77 52.38 45.27
CA PRO A 2 33.09 51.80 43.94
C PRO A 2 32.65 50.31 43.89
N GLY A 3 32.85 49.48 42.85
CA GLY A 3 33.57 49.52 41.57
C GLY A 3 33.08 48.32 40.71
N ASN A 4 33.01 48.36 39.37
CA ASN A 4 34.04 48.44 38.32
C ASN A 4 34.79 47.10 38.04
N ASN A 5 34.51 46.52 36.85
CA ASN A 5 35.41 45.95 35.82
C ASN A 5 34.68 44.81 35.05
N ALA A 6 34.25 44.99 33.79
CA ALA A 6 35.00 45.13 32.54
C ALA A 6 35.66 43.82 32.06
N LEU A 7 35.18 43.28 30.92
CA LEU A 7 35.98 43.05 29.70
C LEU A 7 35.16 42.36 28.60
N ALA A 8 34.98 43.08 27.50
CA ALA A 8 34.72 42.52 26.17
C ALA A 8 36.04 42.03 25.57
N MET A 9 36.02 41.00 24.73
CA MET A 9 36.93 40.90 23.58
C MET A 9 36.42 39.89 22.54
N ASP A 10 36.18 40.45 21.37
CA ASP A 10 36.14 39.82 20.06
C ASP A 10 37.47 39.14 19.74
N LYS A 11 37.42 37.94 19.15
CA LYS A 11 38.52 37.34 18.37
C LYS A 11 37.94 36.54 17.20
N THR A 12 38.01 37.18 16.04
CA THR A 12 38.13 36.54 14.73
C THR A 12 39.38 35.66 14.65
N ALA A 13 39.25 34.45 14.09
CA ALA A 13 40.29 33.81 13.26
C ALA A 13 39.77 32.54 12.57
N ASN A 14 39.84 32.60 11.23
CA ASN A 14 39.69 31.53 10.24
C ASN A 14 40.28 30.16 10.63
N VAL A 15 39.54 29.09 10.31
CA VAL A 15 40.15 27.90 9.69
C VAL A 15 39.34 27.56 8.43
N THR A 16 39.98 27.86 7.31
CA THR A 16 39.71 27.38 5.97
C THR A 16 39.84 25.86 5.87
N GLY A 17 38.96 25.24 5.09
CA GLY A 17 39.27 24.03 4.34
C GLY A 17 38.67 22.73 4.90
N LEU A 18 37.54 22.32 4.32
CA LEU A 18 37.31 20.97 3.82
C LEU A 18 36.05 21.01 2.95
N GLY A 19 36.24 20.68 1.68
CA GLY A 19 35.31 20.95 0.59
C GLY A 19 33.93 20.34 0.77
N ALA A 20 32.95 21.05 0.23
CA ALA A 20 31.65 20.51 -0.09
C ALA A 20 31.84 19.27 -0.99
N VAL A 21 31.63 18.08 -0.42
CA VAL A 21 31.40 16.88 -1.23
C VAL A 21 29.94 16.92 -1.61
N GLN A 22 29.71 17.46 -2.81
CA GLN A 22 28.49 17.25 -3.58
C GLN A 22 28.31 15.73 -3.75
N LEU A 23 27.53 15.09 -2.88
CA LEU A 23 27.10 13.72 -3.05
C LEU A 23 26.05 13.70 -4.17
N THR A 24 26.54 13.66 -5.40
CA THR A 24 25.78 13.20 -6.55
C THR A 24 25.21 11.82 -6.20
N LEU A 25 23.88 11.72 -6.23
CA LEU A 25 23.14 10.47 -6.19
C LEU A 25 23.68 9.55 -7.30
N ARG A 26 24.57 8.63 -6.94
CA ARG A 26 24.78 7.43 -7.76
C ARG A 26 23.60 6.53 -7.50
N GLU A 27 22.83 6.28 -8.55
CA GLU A 27 21.74 5.32 -8.62
C GLU A 27 22.16 4.00 -7.96
N VAL A 28 21.58 3.70 -6.79
CA VAL A 28 21.67 2.36 -6.21
C VAL A 28 20.68 1.51 -7.00
N ASN A 29 21.21 0.79 -7.99
CA ASN A 29 20.46 -0.14 -8.82
C ASN A 29 20.06 -1.36 -7.96
N MET A 30 19.02 -1.22 -7.14
CA MET A 30 18.45 -2.32 -6.37
C MET A 30 17.57 -3.14 -7.33
N THR A 31 18.13 -4.18 -7.91
CA THR A 31 17.37 -5.05 -8.80
C THR A 31 16.57 -6.08 -8.01
N THR A 32 15.24 -6.11 -8.17
CA THR A 32 14.42 -7.26 -7.74
C THR A 32 14.37 -8.29 -8.87
N LYS A 33 14.37 -9.60 -8.53
CA LYS A 33 14.50 -10.65 -9.55
C LYS A 33 13.35 -10.68 -10.55
N SER A 34 12.15 -10.31 -10.10
CA SER A 34 10.96 -10.22 -10.96
C SER A 34 11.09 -9.10 -11.99
N LEU A 35 11.47 -7.86 -11.62
CA LEU A 35 11.41 -6.72 -12.56
C LEU A 35 12.74 -6.08 -12.96
N GLY A 36 13.90 -6.62 -12.59
CA GLY A 36 15.14 -5.89 -12.79
C GLY A 36 15.14 -4.65 -11.89
N ASN A 37 15.24 -3.42 -12.41
CA ASN A 37 15.12 -2.19 -11.61
C ASN A 37 13.65 -1.72 -11.53
N PRO A 38 12.92 -1.99 -10.43
CA PRO A 38 11.51 -1.61 -10.31
C PRO A 38 11.30 -0.11 -10.14
N TYR A 39 12.36 0.65 -9.84
CA TYR A 39 12.31 2.12 -9.66
C TYR A 39 12.54 2.89 -10.95
N ASP A 40 12.93 2.23 -12.06
CA ASP A 40 13.01 2.88 -13.36
C ASP A 40 11.59 3.23 -13.84
N PRO A 41 11.27 4.53 -14.05
CA PRO A 41 9.93 4.96 -14.44
C PRO A 41 9.49 4.46 -15.82
N ASN A 42 10.41 3.91 -16.62
CA ASN A 42 10.16 3.37 -17.96
C ASN A 42 9.95 1.85 -17.99
N VAL A 43 10.18 1.16 -16.86
CA VAL A 43 10.03 -0.29 -16.76
C VAL A 43 8.60 -0.66 -16.35
N SER A 44 8.03 -1.64 -17.06
CA SER A 44 6.70 -2.20 -16.75
C SER A 44 6.70 -2.87 -15.37
N LEU A 45 5.61 -2.71 -14.63
CA LEU A 45 5.35 -3.48 -13.39
C LEU A 45 4.66 -4.82 -13.66
N LYS A 46 4.70 -5.25 -14.91
CA LYS A 46 4.15 -6.51 -15.39
C LYS A 46 5.23 -7.28 -16.11
N HIS A 47 5.18 -8.59 -15.98
CA HIS A 47 5.90 -9.54 -16.81
C HIS A 47 5.23 -9.71 -18.18
N ASP A 48 5.26 -8.63 -18.98
CA ASP A 48 4.82 -8.58 -20.37
C ASP A 48 6.00 -8.31 -21.34
N GLN A 49 5.72 -8.15 -22.64
CA GLN A 49 6.74 -7.93 -23.68
C GLN A 49 7.56 -6.63 -23.47
N SER A 50 7.08 -5.70 -22.65
CA SER A 50 7.79 -4.46 -22.30
C SER A 50 8.62 -4.58 -21.03
N CYS A 51 8.61 -5.74 -20.36
CA CYS A 51 9.42 -6.00 -19.18
C CYS A 51 10.89 -6.24 -19.56
N LEU A 52 11.79 -5.45 -18.97
CA LEU A 52 13.23 -5.51 -19.22
C LEU A 52 13.97 -6.40 -18.20
N CYS A 53 13.26 -7.24 -17.44
CA CYS A 53 13.91 -8.12 -16.48
C CYS A 53 14.67 -9.25 -17.20
N PRO A 54 15.71 -9.85 -16.58
CA PRO A 54 16.49 -10.91 -17.20
C PRO A 54 15.65 -12.11 -17.67
N GLN A 55 14.54 -12.41 -16.98
CA GLN A 55 13.65 -13.53 -17.32
C GLN A 55 12.81 -13.23 -18.57
N CYS A 56 12.22 -12.03 -18.67
CA CYS A 56 11.43 -11.62 -19.84
C CYS A 56 12.33 -11.34 -21.06
N SER A 57 13.55 -10.86 -20.85
CA SER A 57 14.52 -10.57 -21.91
C SER A 57 15.08 -11.82 -22.58
N GLN A 58 15.03 -12.98 -21.90
CA GLN A 58 15.46 -14.28 -22.43
C GLN A 58 14.31 -15.09 -23.05
N GLY A 59 13.07 -14.60 -22.98
CA GLY A 59 11.89 -15.23 -23.58
C GLY A 59 11.83 -15.02 -25.09
N GLY A 60 12.39 -15.96 -25.85
CA GLY A 60 12.33 -15.98 -27.31
C GLY A 60 10.90 -16.04 -27.85
N VAL A 61 10.74 -15.50 -29.06
CA VAL A 61 9.56 -15.67 -29.93
C VAL A 61 9.13 -17.14 -29.93
N PRO A 62 7.83 -17.49 -29.83
CA PRO A 62 7.40 -18.88 -29.90
C PRO A 62 7.79 -19.46 -31.26
N LEU A 63 8.65 -20.48 -31.28
CA LEU A 63 8.95 -21.26 -32.48
C LEU A 63 7.71 -22.08 -32.86
N ASN A 64 7.39 -22.12 -34.14
CA ASN A 64 6.27 -22.93 -34.63
C ASN A 64 6.68 -24.42 -34.72
N GLU A 65 5.67 -25.29 -34.79
CA GLU A 65 5.82 -26.76 -34.76
C GLU A 65 6.84 -27.31 -35.77
N LYS A 66 7.00 -26.66 -36.93
CA LYS A 66 7.97 -27.05 -37.98
C LYS A 66 9.42 -26.73 -37.62
N GLU A 67 9.66 -25.70 -36.82
CA GLU A 67 11.02 -25.33 -36.38
C GLU A 67 11.51 -26.20 -35.22
N LEU A 68 10.58 -26.81 -34.48
CA LEU A 68 10.87 -27.76 -33.40
C LEU A 68 11.30 -29.13 -33.97
N GLU A 69 10.63 -29.61 -35.02
CA GLU A 69 10.98 -30.86 -35.71
C GLU A 69 12.35 -30.79 -36.38
N ALA A 70 12.73 -29.63 -36.94
CA ALA A 70 14.02 -29.44 -37.59
C ALA A 70 15.22 -29.40 -36.61
N LYS A 71 15.00 -29.09 -35.33
CA LYS A 71 16.06 -29.08 -34.30
C LYS A 71 16.25 -30.43 -33.60
N LEU A 72 15.25 -31.31 -33.65
CA LEU A 72 15.31 -32.66 -33.06
C LEU A 72 16.06 -33.66 -33.95
N SER A 73 16.18 -33.38 -35.26
CA SER A 73 16.85 -34.26 -36.23
C SER A 73 18.37 -34.07 -36.31
N ASP A 74 18.95 -33.09 -35.61
CA ASP A 74 20.35 -32.66 -35.81
C ASP A 74 21.25 -32.79 -34.56
N MET A 75 20.86 -33.62 -33.57
CA MET A 75 21.70 -33.88 -32.39
C MET A 75 22.60 -35.12 -32.56
N PRO A 76 23.93 -34.99 -32.55
CA PRO A 76 24.84 -36.14 -32.50
C PRO A 76 24.95 -36.72 -31.08
N SER A 77 25.18 -38.03 -31.00
CA SER A 77 25.28 -38.83 -29.78
C SER A 77 26.49 -38.46 -28.90
N ARG A 78 26.28 -38.45 -27.59
CA ARG A 78 27.25 -38.16 -26.51
C ARG A 78 28.41 -39.18 -26.46
N PRO A 79 29.67 -38.75 -26.27
CA PRO A 79 30.71 -39.58 -25.68
C PRO A 79 30.90 -39.32 -24.18
N GLU A 80 31.40 -40.34 -23.48
CA GLU A 80 31.67 -40.40 -22.04
C GLU A 80 33.00 -39.74 -21.61
N ASN A 81 32.99 -39.26 -20.36
CA ASN A 81 34.06 -39.11 -19.35
C ASN A 81 35.45 -38.50 -19.69
N ASN A 82 35.85 -37.43 -18.96
CA ASN A 82 36.95 -37.48 -17.97
C ASN A 82 37.24 -36.10 -17.34
N GLY A 83 37.64 -36.12 -16.06
CA GLY A 83 37.91 -34.92 -15.27
C GLY A 83 39.26 -34.24 -15.54
N THR A 84 39.34 -32.95 -15.23
CA THR A 84 40.53 -32.25 -14.71
C THR A 84 40.15 -30.86 -14.21
N LYS A 85 40.67 -30.47 -13.04
CA LYS A 85 40.49 -29.15 -12.41
C LYS A 85 41.38 -28.10 -13.07
N SER A 86 40.83 -26.92 -13.39
CA SER A 86 41.58 -25.65 -13.40
C SER A 86 40.62 -24.48 -13.17
N GLY A 87 41.13 -23.44 -12.49
CA GLY A 87 40.36 -22.40 -11.80
C GLY A 87 39.44 -21.53 -12.67
N GLY A 88 38.30 -21.15 -12.10
CA GLY A 88 37.28 -20.34 -12.75
C GLY A 88 37.02 -19.01 -12.04
N SER A 89 36.93 -17.95 -12.84
CA SER A 89 36.19 -16.70 -12.57
C SER A 89 34.82 -16.97 -11.93
N PRO A 90 34.25 -16.02 -11.13
CA PRO A 90 32.99 -16.27 -10.45
C PRO A 90 31.88 -16.55 -11.46
N SER A 91 31.41 -17.79 -11.48
CA SER A 91 30.32 -18.26 -12.31
C SER A 91 29.04 -17.49 -11.99
N ILE A 92 28.40 -16.96 -13.03
CA ILE A 92 27.08 -16.35 -12.96
C ILE A 92 26.09 -17.48 -12.63
N PRO A 93 25.33 -17.42 -11.51
CA PRO A 93 24.44 -18.50 -11.13
C PRO A 93 23.17 -18.48 -11.98
N ASN A 94 22.85 -19.61 -12.61
CA ASN A 94 21.76 -19.76 -13.58
C ASN A 94 20.59 -20.61 -13.06
N THR A 95 20.56 -20.94 -11.77
CA THR A 95 19.50 -21.79 -11.18
C THR A 95 18.64 -21.04 -10.15
N PRO A 96 17.34 -21.37 -10.03
CA PRO A 96 16.45 -20.81 -9.01
C PRO A 96 16.95 -21.02 -7.55
N GLU A 97 17.73 -22.07 -7.31
CA GLU A 97 18.32 -22.41 -6.01
C GLU A 97 19.48 -21.46 -5.66
N ASP A 98 20.44 -21.26 -6.57
CA ASP A 98 21.54 -20.31 -6.38
C ASP A 98 21.03 -18.86 -6.17
N MET A 99 19.91 -18.56 -6.80
CA MET A 99 19.22 -17.29 -6.69
C MET A 99 18.62 -17.13 -5.28
N LEU A 100 17.91 -18.14 -4.76
CA LEU A 100 17.31 -18.12 -3.41
C LEU A 100 18.38 -17.95 -2.33
N ASP A 101 19.52 -18.61 -2.48
CA ASP A 101 20.67 -18.53 -1.57
C ASP A 101 21.17 -17.10 -1.40
N ARG A 102 21.32 -16.37 -2.51
CA ARG A 102 21.78 -14.97 -2.49
C ARG A 102 20.75 -14.01 -1.91
N ALA A 103 19.45 -14.29 -2.06
CA ALA A 103 18.39 -13.44 -1.51
C ALA A 103 18.31 -13.59 0.02
N VAL A 104 18.44 -14.82 0.51
CA VAL A 104 18.52 -15.13 1.94
C VAL A 104 19.79 -14.53 2.55
N GLU A 105 20.93 -14.66 1.89
CA GLU A 105 22.19 -14.04 2.32
C GLU A 105 22.05 -12.52 2.47
N ASN A 106 21.45 -11.83 1.48
CA ASN A 106 21.24 -10.39 1.53
C ASN A 106 20.24 -9.94 2.62
N ALA A 107 19.18 -10.72 2.87
CA ALA A 107 18.22 -10.42 3.93
C ALA A 107 18.85 -10.56 5.33
N VAL A 108 19.67 -11.60 5.53
CA VAL A 108 20.43 -11.83 6.77
C VAL A 108 21.47 -10.73 6.99
N VAL A 109 22.18 -10.32 5.94
CA VAL A 109 23.12 -9.19 6.00
C VAL A 109 22.39 -7.90 6.44
N ARG A 110 21.20 -7.62 5.91
CA ARG A 110 20.44 -6.42 6.30
C ARG A 110 19.99 -6.45 7.76
N ALA A 111 19.61 -7.62 8.27
CA ALA A 111 19.24 -7.81 9.67
C ALA A 111 20.44 -7.65 10.62
N VAL A 112 21.62 -8.19 10.25
CA VAL A 112 22.83 -8.13 11.10
C VAL A 112 23.42 -6.73 11.20
N PHE A 113 23.34 -5.92 10.13
CA PHE A 113 23.85 -4.55 10.14
C PHE A 113 22.79 -3.48 10.44
N ASN A 114 21.56 -3.90 10.81
CA ASN A 114 20.45 -3.01 11.12
C ASN A 114 20.24 -1.91 10.05
N GLY A 115 20.36 -2.29 8.77
CA GLY A 115 20.26 -1.37 7.63
C GLY A 115 21.45 -0.39 7.44
N ASN A 116 22.48 -0.41 8.28
CA ASN A 116 23.60 0.53 8.20
C ASN A 116 24.63 0.12 7.13
N GLU A 117 24.48 0.67 5.94
CA GLU A 117 25.27 0.31 4.76
C GLU A 117 26.77 0.68 4.88
N GLN A 118 27.13 1.67 5.69
CA GLN A 118 28.53 2.03 5.96
C GLN A 118 29.22 0.95 6.81
N ASN A 119 28.57 0.48 7.87
CA ASN A 119 29.09 -0.58 8.72
C ASN A 119 29.24 -1.89 7.94
N ARG A 120 28.26 -2.20 7.07
CA ARG A 120 28.34 -3.34 6.13
C ARG A 120 29.55 -3.24 5.22
N ARG A 121 29.81 -2.08 4.60
CA ARG A 121 30.91 -1.89 3.64
C ARG A 121 32.28 -1.96 4.34
N GLN A 122 32.42 -1.34 5.51
CA GLN A 122 33.65 -1.38 6.31
C GLN A 122 33.96 -2.80 6.79
N PHE A 123 32.94 -3.54 7.24
CA PHE A 123 33.10 -4.91 7.70
C PHE A 123 33.43 -5.90 6.57
N MET A 124 32.74 -5.77 5.42
CA MET A 124 33.02 -6.58 4.22
C MET A 124 34.41 -6.29 3.63
N SER A 125 34.90 -5.06 3.76
CA SER A 125 36.27 -4.70 3.36
C SER A 125 37.35 -5.31 4.26
N MET A 126 37.00 -5.68 5.50
CA MET A 126 37.92 -6.17 6.51
C MET A 126 38.01 -7.71 6.55
N MET A 127 36.92 -8.43 6.25
CA MET A 127 36.88 -9.91 6.38
C MET A 127 36.81 -10.68 5.06
N GLY A 128 36.50 -10.04 3.92
CA GLY A 128 36.32 -10.72 2.64
C GLY A 128 35.03 -11.56 2.57
N GLY A 129 34.33 -11.53 1.44
CA GLY A 129 32.97 -12.08 1.32
C GLY A 129 32.82 -13.57 1.67
N GLY A 130 33.86 -14.38 1.41
CA GLY A 130 33.84 -15.82 1.72
C GLY A 130 33.92 -16.15 3.22
N ALA A 131 34.63 -15.35 4.02
CA ALA A 131 34.75 -15.60 5.46
C ALA A 131 33.48 -15.21 6.23
N PHE A 132 32.77 -14.20 5.75
CA PHE A 132 31.49 -13.76 6.33
C PHE A 132 30.36 -14.77 6.11
N ALA A 133 30.25 -15.34 4.91
CA ALA A 133 29.28 -16.38 4.60
C ALA A 133 29.48 -17.63 5.46
N ALA A 134 30.73 -18.05 5.68
CA ALA A 134 31.07 -19.17 6.56
C ALA A 134 30.74 -18.89 8.03
N LEU A 135 30.93 -17.64 8.50
CA LEU A 135 30.58 -17.23 9.86
C LEU A 135 29.04 -17.21 10.05
N LEU A 136 28.29 -16.67 9.09
CA LEU A 136 26.82 -16.66 9.15
C LEU A 136 26.21 -18.06 9.14
N ALA A 137 26.72 -18.96 8.31
CA ALA A 137 26.27 -20.35 8.26
C ALA A 137 26.51 -21.10 9.58
N SER A 138 27.49 -20.69 10.37
CA SER A 138 27.78 -21.27 11.69
C SER A 138 26.88 -20.76 12.82
N ILE A 139 26.21 -19.61 12.63
CA ILE A 139 25.38 -18.95 13.65
C ILE A 139 23.88 -19.04 13.32
N PHE A 140 23.52 -19.18 12.04
CA PHE A 140 22.14 -19.38 11.57
C PHE A 140 22.10 -20.51 10.54
N PRO A 141 21.40 -21.63 10.80
CA PRO A 141 21.30 -22.73 9.85
C PRO A 141 20.28 -22.36 8.76
N LEU A 142 20.76 -21.65 7.74
CA LEU A 142 19.94 -21.14 6.63
C LEU A 142 19.19 -22.24 5.87
N ASP A 143 19.79 -23.43 5.75
CA ASP A 143 19.15 -24.58 5.11
C ASP A 143 18.03 -25.16 5.96
N ALA A 144 18.16 -25.12 7.29
CA ALA A 144 17.10 -25.50 8.20
C ALA A 144 15.95 -24.47 8.19
N ALA A 145 16.24 -23.18 8.04
CA ALA A 145 15.22 -22.14 7.89
C ALA A 145 14.42 -22.28 6.58
N LYS A 146 15.10 -22.59 5.46
CA LYS A 146 14.45 -22.87 4.17
C LYS A 146 13.62 -24.15 4.22
N ALA A 147 14.14 -25.21 4.83
CA ALA A 147 13.42 -26.47 5.01
C ALA A 147 12.18 -26.28 5.90
N ALA A 148 12.31 -25.54 7.00
CA ALA A 148 11.20 -25.23 7.90
C ALA A 148 10.10 -24.38 7.23
N MET A 149 10.45 -23.43 6.36
CA MET A 149 9.47 -22.65 5.60
C MET A 149 8.74 -23.48 4.53
N LYS A 150 9.42 -24.48 3.95
CA LYS A 150 8.86 -25.38 2.93
C LYS A 150 8.05 -26.53 3.54
N GLU A 151 8.33 -26.91 4.79
CA GLU A 151 7.55 -27.90 5.55
C GLU A 151 6.31 -27.29 6.23
N ALA A 152 6.33 -26.01 6.60
CA ALA A 152 5.23 -25.35 7.30
C ALA A 152 4.02 -25.01 6.42
N SER A 153 4.14 -25.05 5.10
CA SER A 153 3.06 -24.82 4.13
C SER A 153 3.39 -25.59 2.86
N GLY A 154 2.42 -26.29 2.27
CA GLY A 154 2.66 -27.05 1.04
C GLY A 154 3.17 -26.16 -0.12
N PRO A 155 3.54 -26.76 -1.27
CA PRO A 155 3.94 -25.97 -2.43
C PRO A 155 2.85 -24.97 -2.82
N LEU A 156 3.26 -23.77 -3.25
CA LEU A 156 2.34 -22.74 -3.74
C LEU A 156 1.63 -23.26 -5.00
N GLU A 157 0.29 -23.21 -4.98
CA GLU A 157 -0.55 -23.63 -6.12
C GLU A 157 -0.36 -22.70 -7.32
N LYS A 158 -0.15 -21.40 -7.05
CA LYS A 158 0.07 -20.37 -8.05
C LYS A 158 1.12 -19.38 -7.58
N THR A 159 2.21 -19.23 -8.34
CA THR A 159 3.29 -18.30 -7.99
C THR A 159 3.15 -16.95 -8.67
N LYS A 160 2.68 -16.92 -9.93
CA LYS A 160 2.46 -15.69 -10.70
C LYS A 160 1.06 -15.13 -10.45
N LEU A 161 0.97 -13.91 -9.93
CA LEU A 161 -0.29 -13.28 -9.53
C LEU A 161 -0.48 -11.91 -10.18
N ASN A 162 -1.72 -11.57 -10.50
CA ASN A 162 -2.12 -10.23 -10.94
C ASN A 162 -2.80 -9.48 -9.79
N ILE A 163 -2.23 -8.34 -9.37
CA ILE A 163 -2.80 -7.51 -8.31
C ILE A 163 -3.11 -6.12 -8.83
N GLY A 164 -4.39 -5.75 -8.84
CA GLY A 164 -4.85 -4.43 -9.24
C GLY A 164 -4.65 -3.36 -8.16
N PHE A 165 -4.24 -2.15 -8.53
CA PHE A 165 -4.22 -1.00 -7.63
C PHE A 165 -4.66 0.32 -8.29
N VAL A 166 -5.23 1.21 -7.48
CA VAL A 166 -5.48 2.62 -7.84
C VAL A 166 -4.32 3.46 -7.29
N PRO A 167 -3.72 4.39 -8.07
CA PRO A 167 -2.49 5.07 -7.69
C PRO A 167 -2.70 6.15 -6.61
N ILE A 168 -2.87 5.73 -5.36
CA ILE A 168 -3.02 6.55 -4.15
C ILE A 168 -2.09 6.04 -3.04
N THR A 169 -1.79 6.86 -2.03
CA THR A 169 -0.88 6.45 -0.93
C THR A 169 -1.45 5.33 -0.08
N CYS A 170 -2.76 5.09 -0.13
CA CYS A 170 -3.39 3.96 0.54
C CYS A 170 -2.86 2.61 0.03
N ALA A 171 -2.51 2.51 -1.26
CA ALA A 171 -1.99 1.30 -1.88
C ALA A 171 -0.52 1.00 -1.51
N THR A 172 0.08 1.77 -0.59
CA THR A 172 1.50 1.66 -0.22
C THR A 172 1.91 0.21 0.05
N PRO A 173 1.21 -0.58 0.90
CA PRO A 173 1.61 -1.96 1.17
C PRO A 173 1.66 -2.84 -0.08
N ILE A 174 0.70 -2.71 -0.99
CA ILE A 174 0.68 -3.45 -2.26
C ILE A 174 1.84 -3.02 -3.17
N ILE A 175 1.97 -1.72 -3.42
CA ILE A 175 2.88 -1.25 -4.47
C ILE A 175 4.34 -1.29 -4.04
N MET A 176 4.63 -1.17 -2.74
CA MET A 176 5.98 -1.27 -2.22
C MET A 176 6.43 -2.71 -1.98
N ALA A 177 5.48 -3.65 -1.79
CA ALA A 177 5.78 -5.06 -1.58
C ALA A 177 6.60 -5.65 -2.74
N HIS A 178 6.39 -5.16 -3.94
CA HIS A 178 7.16 -5.55 -5.12
C HIS A 178 8.61 -5.03 -5.10
N PRO A 179 8.90 -3.72 -5.11
CA PRO A 179 10.27 -3.19 -5.19
C PRO A 179 11.12 -3.49 -3.94
N LEU A 180 10.50 -3.70 -2.78
CA LEU A 180 11.20 -4.07 -1.54
C LEU A 180 11.31 -5.59 -1.33
N GLY A 181 10.75 -6.40 -2.25
CA GLY A 181 10.94 -7.84 -2.28
C GLY A 181 10.08 -8.65 -1.31
N PHE A 182 9.01 -8.06 -0.74
CA PHE A 182 8.09 -8.77 0.14
C PHE A 182 7.38 -9.92 -0.58
N TYR A 183 6.92 -9.74 -1.82
CA TYR A 183 6.32 -10.85 -2.58
C TYR A 183 7.32 -11.98 -2.82
N GLN A 184 8.53 -11.63 -3.27
CA GLN A 184 9.58 -12.61 -3.55
C GLN A 184 10.03 -13.36 -2.29
N LYS A 185 10.04 -12.71 -1.12
CA LYS A 185 10.36 -13.31 0.19
C LYS A 185 9.45 -14.51 0.50
N TYR A 186 8.21 -14.49 0.01
CA TYR A 186 7.23 -15.56 0.21
C TYR A 186 6.99 -16.41 -1.05
N GLY A 187 7.91 -16.37 -2.03
CA GLY A 187 7.87 -17.22 -3.23
C GLY A 187 6.89 -16.76 -4.31
N LEU A 188 6.39 -15.53 -4.22
CA LEU A 188 5.42 -14.97 -5.16
C LEU A 188 6.09 -14.09 -6.22
N ASP A 189 5.57 -14.19 -7.43
CA ASP A 189 5.86 -13.34 -8.57
C ASP A 189 4.59 -12.52 -8.89
N VAL A 190 4.64 -11.20 -8.74
CA VAL A 190 3.42 -10.38 -8.73
C VAL A 190 3.48 -9.27 -9.77
N ASP A 191 2.55 -9.30 -10.70
CA ASP A 191 2.26 -8.20 -11.61
C ASP A 191 1.39 -7.18 -10.87
N VAL A 192 1.94 -5.98 -10.60
CA VAL A 192 1.23 -4.91 -9.90
C VAL A 192 0.61 -3.95 -10.92
N ILE A 193 -0.70 -4.05 -11.10
CA ILE A 193 -1.44 -3.49 -12.24
C ILE A 193 -2.16 -2.21 -11.87
N LYS A 194 -1.66 -1.08 -12.38
CA LYS A 194 -2.32 0.22 -12.22
C LYS A 194 -3.68 0.24 -12.91
N THR A 195 -4.68 0.73 -12.18
CA THR A 195 -6.08 0.81 -12.59
C THR A 195 -6.57 2.26 -12.60
N ALA A 196 -7.39 2.61 -13.58
CA ALA A 196 -7.86 3.99 -13.79
C ALA A 196 -8.83 4.50 -12.71
N GLY A 197 -9.55 3.60 -12.04
CA GLY A 197 -10.50 3.94 -10.98
C GLY A 197 -11.19 2.71 -10.42
N TRP A 198 -12.06 2.92 -9.43
CA TRP A 198 -12.61 1.84 -8.61
C TRP A 198 -13.65 0.98 -9.31
N ALA A 199 -14.46 1.54 -10.21
CA ALA A 199 -15.37 0.76 -11.04
C ALA A 199 -14.61 -0.25 -11.91
N VAL A 200 -13.51 0.18 -12.54
CA VAL A 200 -12.66 -0.70 -13.35
C VAL A 200 -11.97 -1.75 -12.48
N ALA A 201 -11.53 -1.38 -11.27
CA ALA A 201 -10.93 -2.34 -10.33
C ALA A 201 -11.93 -3.44 -9.96
N ARG A 202 -13.17 -3.06 -9.60
CA ARG A 202 -14.28 -3.97 -9.34
C ARG A 202 -14.55 -4.88 -10.54
N ASP A 203 -14.69 -4.31 -11.72
CA ASP A 203 -15.09 -5.08 -12.92
C ASP A 203 -14.02 -6.09 -13.32
N LYS A 204 -12.73 -5.72 -13.26
CA LYS A 204 -11.61 -6.64 -13.49
C LYS A 204 -11.50 -7.73 -12.42
N SER A 205 -11.78 -7.38 -11.16
CA SER A 205 -11.86 -8.33 -10.05
C SER A 205 -12.99 -9.35 -10.23
N LEU A 206 -14.18 -8.91 -10.69
CA LEU A 206 -15.30 -9.80 -11.01
C LEU A 206 -15.03 -10.65 -12.26
N ALA A 207 -14.35 -10.09 -13.24
CA ALA A 207 -13.90 -10.79 -14.44
C ALA A 207 -12.71 -11.74 -14.20
N ARG A 208 -12.17 -11.78 -12.96
CA ARG A 208 -11.03 -12.62 -12.56
C ARG A 208 -9.75 -12.31 -13.34
N GLU A 209 -9.62 -11.08 -13.82
CA GLU A 209 -8.36 -10.57 -14.37
C GLU A 209 -7.34 -10.31 -13.26
N TYR A 210 -7.82 -10.07 -12.05
CA TYR A 210 -7.03 -9.91 -10.83
C TYR A 210 -7.24 -11.09 -9.90
N ASP A 211 -6.13 -11.62 -9.37
CA ASP A 211 -6.14 -12.62 -8.31
C ASP A 211 -6.50 -11.98 -6.96
N ALA A 212 -5.99 -10.77 -6.73
CA ALA A 212 -6.34 -9.92 -5.60
C ALA A 212 -6.34 -8.44 -6.04
N SER A 213 -6.94 -7.56 -5.25
CA SER A 213 -7.03 -6.14 -5.58
C SER A 213 -6.94 -5.27 -4.34
N HIS A 214 -6.30 -4.12 -4.53
CA HIS A 214 -6.58 -2.92 -3.76
C HIS A 214 -8.07 -2.59 -3.89
N MET A 215 -8.76 -2.42 -2.77
CA MET A 215 -10.17 -2.06 -2.72
C MET A 215 -10.44 -1.03 -1.63
N LEU A 216 -11.53 -0.27 -1.77
CA LEU A 216 -12.06 0.53 -0.67
C LEU A 216 -12.74 -0.43 0.30
N THR A 217 -12.61 -0.22 1.61
CA THR A 217 -13.11 -1.17 2.62
C THR A 217 -14.62 -1.52 2.52
N PRO A 218 -15.51 -0.65 1.97
CA PRO A 218 -16.89 -1.05 1.71
C PRO A 218 -17.11 -1.91 0.46
N MET A 219 -16.17 -1.95 -0.49
CA MET A 219 -16.35 -2.66 -1.76
C MET A 219 -16.53 -4.17 -1.58
N PRO A 220 -15.71 -4.89 -0.78
CA PRO A 220 -15.93 -6.33 -0.56
C PRO A 220 -17.31 -6.63 0.03
N LEU A 221 -17.81 -5.80 0.96
CA LEU A 221 -19.16 -5.93 1.52
C LEU A 221 -20.23 -5.71 0.44
N ALA A 222 -20.09 -4.65 -0.36
CA ALA A 222 -21.02 -4.33 -1.44
C ALA A 222 -21.06 -5.43 -2.51
N MET A 223 -19.90 -5.96 -2.92
CA MET A 223 -19.79 -7.04 -3.90
C MET A 223 -20.41 -8.33 -3.38
N THR A 224 -20.15 -8.72 -2.13
CA THR A 224 -20.77 -9.90 -1.51
C THR A 224 -22.30 -9.78 -1.43
N LEU A 225 -22.81 -8.57 -1.17
CA LEU A 225 -24.26 -8.30 -1.11
C LEU A 225 -24.91 -8.04 -2.48
N GLY A 226 -24.14 -7.99 -3.57
CA GLY A 226 -24.65 -7.59 -4.89
C GLY A 226 -25.11 -6.14 -4.98
N ALA A 227 -24.62 -5.28 -4.08
CA ALA A 227 -24.90 -3.85 -4.11
C ALA A 227 -24.04 -3.17 -5.18
N GLY A 228 -24.68 -2.75 -6.27
CA GLY A 228 -24.02 -2.02 -7.36
C GLY A 228 -23.20 -2.89 -8.33
N SER A 229 -23.29 -4.21 -8.21
CA SER A 229 -22.73 -5.20 -9.14
C SER A 229 -23.47 -6.53 -9.01
N THR A 230 -23.09 -7.52 -9.83
CA THR A 230 -23.44 -8.93 -9.55
C THR A 230 -22.87 -9.33 -8.18
N ALA A 231 -23.64 -10.09 -7.43
CA ALA A 231 -23.19 -10.65 -6.15
C ALA A 231 -22.08 -11.67 -6.40
N GLU A 232 -20.94 -11.49 -5.73
CA GLU A 232 -19.81 -12.43 -5.73
C GLU A 232 -19.20 -12.44 -4.32
N PRO A 233 -19.06 -13.60 -3.68
CA PRO A 233 -18.39 -13.70 -2.38
C PRO A 233 -16.95 -13.19 -2.44
N TYR A 234 -16.73 -12.04 -1.82
CA TYR A 234 -15.41 -11.42 -1.69
C TYR A 234 -15.01 -11.36 -0.22
N ILE A 235 -13.71 -11.50 0.01
CA ILE A 235 -13.09 -11.47 1.33
C ILE A 235 -12.03 -10.38 1.40
N MET A 236 -11.84 -9.84 2.59
CA MET A 236 -10.98 -8.72 2.93
C MET A 236 -10.12 -9.09 4.14
N PRO A 237 -9.00 -9.79 3.91
CA PRO A 237 -8.16 -10.28 5.01
C PRO A 237 -7.22 -9.25 5.60
N ALA A 238 -7.00 -8.09 4.97
CA ALA A 238 -6.19 -7.03 5.56
C ALA A 238 -6.70 -5.64 5.18
N VAL A 239 -6.68 -4.74 6.15
CA VAL A 239 -6.74 -3.29 5.91
C VAL A 239 -5.35 -2.86 5.41
N GLU A 240 -5.31 -1.97 4.43
CA GLU A 240 -4.01 -1.46 3.96
C GLU A 240 -3.65 -0.20 4.72
N ASN A 241 -4.62 0.67 4.99
CA ASN A 241 -4.36 1.90 5.71
C ASN A 241 -5.57 2.34 6.53
N ILE A 242 -5.28 3.04 7.61
CA ILE A 242 -6.24 3.82 8.39
C ILE A 242 -5.98 5.31 8.17
N ASN A 243 -7.01 6.13 8.39
CA ASN A 243 -6.96 7.58 8.10
C ASN A 243 -6.53 7.85 6.64
N GLY A 244 -5.71 8.88 6.38
CA GLY A 244 -5.07 9.14 5.08
C GLY A 244 -5.97 9.83 4.04
N GLN A 245 -7.06 10.43 4.49
CA GLN A 245 -7.99 11.18 3.64
C GLN A 245 -8.23 12.57 4.22
N ALA A 246 -8.77 13.46 3.40
CA ALA A 246 -9.14 14.81 3.83
C ALA A 246 -10.33 15.33 3.03
N ILE A 247 -11.04 16.28 3.62
CA ILE A 247 -11.92 17.19 2.88
C ILE A 247 -11.05 18.35 2.39
N VAL A 248 -11.03 18.54 1.08
CA VAL A 248 -10.35 19.67 0.41
C VAL A 248 -11.39 20.56 -0.23
N LEU A 249 -11.23 21.86 -0.07
CA LEU A 249 -12.05 22.88 -0.74
C LEU A 249 -11.19 23.64 -1.75
N HIS A 250 -11.83 24.12 -2.81
CA HIS A 250 -11.19 25.04 -3.75
C HIS A 250 -10.78 26.33 -3.02
N VAL A 251 -9.64 26.94 -3.38
CA VAL A 251 -9.14 28.18 -2.74
C VAL A 251 -10.10 29.38 -2.81
N LYS A 252 -11.11 29.33 -3.68
CA LYS A 252 -12.17 30.35 -3.79
C LYS A 252 -13.14 30.35 -2.60
N HIS A 253 -13.14 29.29 -1.79
CA HIS A 253 -14.06 29.06 -0.67
C HIS A 253 -13.37 29.19 0.70
N LYS A 254 -12.27 29.95 0.79
CA LYS A 254 -11.54 30.17 2.06
C LYS A 254 -12.39 30.82 3.15
N ASP A 255 -13.40 31.58 2.74
CA ASP A 255 -14.40 32.24 3.59
C ASP A 255 -15.60 31.33 3.92
N LYS A 256 -15.78 30.21 3.21
CA LYS A 256 -16.92 29.28 3.38
C LYS A 256 -16.49 27.97 4.01
N ARG A 257 -15.87 28.05 5.19
CA ARG A 257 -15.38 26.87 5.93
C ARG A 257 -16.43 26.24 6.84
N ASN A 258 -17.52 26.94 7.15
CA ASN A 258 -18.62 26.33 7.89
C ASN A 258 -19.44 25.45 6.93
N PRO A 259 -19.62 24.14 7.20
CA PRO A 259 -20.36 23.26 6.30
C PRO A 259 -21.80 23.71 6.00
N LYS A 260 -22.40 24.51 6.89
CA LYS A 260 -23.73 25.11 6.67
C LYS A 260 -23.79 26.03 5.45
N ASP A 261 -22.66 26.58 5.02
CA ASP A 261 -22.54 27.46 3.86
C ASP A 261 -22.33 26.70 2.54
N TRP A 262 -22.31 25.35 2.58
CA TRP A 262 -21.99 24.51 1.42
C TRP A 262 -23.21 24.15 0.58
N LYS A 263 -24.40 24.66 0.87
CA LYS A 263 -25.58 24.41 0.02
C LYS A 263 -25.28 24.81 -1.43
N GLY A 264 -25.58 23.90 -2.35
CA GLY A 264 -25.30 24.00 -3.78
C GLY A 264 -23.89 23.57 -4.19
N PHE A 265 -23.01 23.21 -3.26
CA PHE A 265 -21.65 22.77 -3.59
C PHE A 265 -21.65 21.42 -4.33
N LYS A 266 -20.65 21.26 -5.19
CA LYS A 266 -20.34 19.99 -5.87
C LYS A 266 -19.10 19.36 -5.23
N PHE A 267 -19.28 18.22 -4.60
CA PHE A 267 -18.21 17.42 -4.02
C PHE A 267 -17.85 16.23 -4.89
N GLY A 268 -16.54 15.96 -5.00
CA GLY A 268 -16.02 14.71 -5.56
C GLY A 268 -15.79 13.67 -4.47
N VAL A 269 -16.08 12.40 -4.79
CA VAL A 269 -15.67 11.22 -4.01
C VAL A 269 -15.17 10.13 -4.97
N PRO A 270 -14.24 9.27 -4.57
CA PRO A 270 -13.67 8.25 -5.46
C PRO A 270 -14.69 7.22 -5.98
N PHE A 271 -15.66 6.85 -5.15
CA PHE A 271 -16.64 5.81 -5.46
C PHE A 271 -17.82 5.85 -4.49
N ASP A 272 -18.97 5.32 -4.88
CA ASP A 272 -20.15 5.24 -4.02
C ASP A 272 -19.92 4.35 -2.79
N TYR A 273 -19.35 3.16 -2.99
CA TYR A 273 -19.03 2.21 -1.93
C TYR A 273 -17.66 2.52 -1.33
N SER A 274 -17.55 3.67 -0.67
CA SER A 274 -16.29 4.15 -0.11
C SER A 274 -16.44 4.87 1.22
N MET A 275 -15.40 4.77 2.05
CA MET A 275 -15.30 5.55 3.29
C MET A 275 -15.36 7.06 3.01
N HIS A 276 -14.82 7.50 1.89
CA HIS A 276 -14.89 8.88 1.43
C HIS A 276 -16.32 9.38 1.27
N ASN A 277 -17.17 8.60 0.61
CA ASN A 277 -18.58 8.93 0.45
C ASN A 277 -19.30 8.90 1.80
N PHE A 278 -19.11 7.85 2.60
CA PHE A 278 -19.81 7.72 3.88
C PHE A 278 -19.38 8.75 4.91
N LEU A 279 -18.10 9.08 5.02
CA LEU A 279 -17.59 10.11 5.92
C LEU A 279 -17.99 11.52 5.46
N LEU A 280 -17.99 11.81 4.15
CA LEU A 280 -18.48 13.10 3.66
C LEU A 280 -19.96 13.27 3.98
N ARG A 281 -20.78 12.26 3.66
CA ARG A 281 -22.21 12.22 3.98
C ARG A 281 -22.46 12.38 5.47
N TYR A 282 -21.69 11.69 6.30
CA TYR A 282 -21.77 11.81 7.75
C TYR A 282 -21.48 13.25 8.19
N TYR A 283 -20.34 13.79 7.77
CA TYR A 283 -19.89 15.13 8.15
C TYR A 283 -20.90 16.22 7.79
N VAL A 284 -21.40 16.22 6.55
CA VAL A 284 -22.36 17.26 6.12
C VAL A 284 -23.73 17.07 6.76
N ALA A 285 -24.20 15.83 6.93
CA ALA A 285 -25.49 15.54 7.57
C ALA A 285 -25.53 15.97 9.03
N GLU A 286 -24.46 15.72 9.80
CA GLU A 286 -24.37 16.17 11.20
C GLU A 286 -24.27 17.71 11.32
N HIS A 287 -23.91 18.40 10.23
CA HIS A 287 -24.00 19.87 10.15
C HIS A 287 -25.33 20.39 9.58
N GLY A 288 -26.30 19.50 9.33
CA GLY A 288 -27.65 19.84 8.87
C GLY A 288 -27.78 20.03 7.35
N ILE A 289 -26.82 19.53 6.58
CA ILE A 289 -26.82 19.56 5.11
C ILE A 289 -27.20 18.17 4.61
N ASP A 290 -28.30 18.07 3.87
CA ASP A 290 -28.71 16.81 3.26
C ASP A 290 -27.81 16.51 2.03
N PRO A 291 -27.05 15.39 2.01
CA PRO A 291 -26.08 15.11 0.96
C PRO A 291 -26.67 14.77 -0.41
N ASP A 292 -27.96 14.44 -0.52
CA ASP A 292 -28.61 14.19 -1.82
C ASP A 292 -29.54 15.33 -2.26
N LYS A 293 -29.81 16.32 -1.40
CA LYS A 293 -30.72 17.44 -1.71
C LYS A 293 -30.02 18.79 -1.71
N ASP A 294 -29.20 19.05 -0.70
CA ASP A 294 -28.56 20.36 -0.50
C ASP A 294 -27.22 20.47 -1.24
N ILE A 295 -26.54 19.35 -1.54
CA ILE A 295 -25.27 19.32 -2.30
C ILE A 295 -25.32 18.25 -3.39
N GLN A 296 -24.31 18.24 -4.26
CA GLN A 296 -24.09 17.18 -5.23
C GLN A 296 -22.82 16.40 -4.88
N ILE A 297 -22.93 15.08 -4.75
CA ILE A 297 -21.77 14.19 -4.62
C ILE A 297 -21.58 13.46 -5.96
N ARG A 298 -20.38 13.58 -6.53
CA ARG A 298 -20.01 13.01 -7.84
C ARG A 298 -18.89 12.00 -7.68
N VAL A 299 -19.03 10.86 -8.35
CA VAL A 299 -17.94 9.89 -8.46
C VAL A 299 -16.90 10.43 -9.43
N VAL A 300 -15.67 10.64 -8.94
CA VAL A 300 -14.54 11.15 -9.71
C VAL A 300 -13.30 10.31 -9.36
N PRO A 301 -12.59 9.71 -10.33
CA PRO A 301 -11.35 8.99 -10.05
C PRO A 301 -10.31 9.89 -9.37
N PRO A 302 -9.55 9.40 -8.37
CA PRO A 302 -8.56 10.22 -7.66
C PRO A 302 -7.58 11.00 -8.57
N PRO A 303 -7.03 10.41 -9.66
CA PRO A 303 -6.16 11.12 -10.60
C PRO A 303 -6.78 12.38 -11.24
N GLU A 304 -8.11 12.44 -11.31
CA GLU A 304 -8.88 13.51 -11.96
C GLU A 304 -9.38 14.58 -10.97
N MET A 305 -9.26 14.35 -9.65
CA MET A 305 -9.80 15.23 -8.61
C MET A 305 -9.24 16.64 -8.67
N VAL A 306 -7.91 16.77 -8.73
CA VAL A 306 -7.22 18.08 -8.73
C VAL A 306 -7.55 18.88 -10.00
N ALA A 307 -7.65 18.20 -11.15
CA ALA A 307 -8.01 18.84 -12.41
C ALA A 307 -9.47 19.36 -12.39
N ASN A 308 -10.41 18.56 -11.86
CA ASN A 308 -11.80 18.98 -11.73
C ASN A 308 -11.98 20.11 -10.71
N LEU A 309 -11.21 20.08 -9.61
CA LEU A 309 -11.18 21.19 -8.65
C LEU A 309 -10.68 22.47 -9.35
N ARG A 310 -9.55 22.39 -10.07
CA ARG A 310 -8.96 23.53 -10.80
C ARG A 310 -9.89 24.13 -11.84
N ALA A 311 -10.62 23.29 -12.58
CA ALA A 311 -11.56 23.72 -13.59
C ALA A 311 -12.85 24.34 -13.00
N GLY A 312 -13.04 24.28 -11.67
CA GLY A 312 -14.27 24.73 -11.02
C GLY A 312 -15.47 23.79 -11.23
N ASN A 313 -15.23 22.56 -11.72
CA ASN A 313 -16.24 21.52 -11.83
C ASN A 313 -16.66 20.98 -10.46
N LEU A 314 -15.75 21.07 -9.48
CA LEU A 314 -15.95 20.75 -8.07
C LEU A 314 -15.68 21.98 -7.21
N ASP A 315 -16.44 22.11 -6.13
CA ASP A 315 -16.20 23.08 -5.06
C ASP A 315 -15.30 22.51 -3.96
N GLY A 316 -15.32 21.18 -3.81
CA GLY A 316 -14.43 20.43 -2.95
C GLY A 316 -14.48 18.94 -3.25
N TYR A 317 -13.79 18.15 -2.45
CA TYR A 317 -13.89 16.69 -2.46
C TYR A 317 -13.49 16.11 -1.12
N LEU A 318 -13.93 14.87 -0.86
CA LEU A 318 -13.29 14.02 0.13
C LEU A 318 -12.58 12.90 -0.66
N SER A 319 -11.25 12.90 -0.60
CA SER A 319 -10.39 12.06 -1.45
C SER A 319 -9.26 11.44 -0.63
N PRO A 320 -8.68 10.33 -1.07
CA PRO A 320 -7.45 9.83 -0.47
C PRO A 320 -6.26 10.71 -0.90
N ASP A 321 -5.22 10.70 -0.09
CA ASP A 321 -3.92 11.21 -0.49
C ASP A 321 -3.29 10.36 -1.62
N PRO A 322 -2.38 10.92 -2.45
CA PRO A 322 -1.73 12.22 -2.30
C PRO A 322 -2.50 13.37 -2.94
N PHE A 323 -3.70 13.15 -3.48
CA PHE A 323 -4.44 14.17 -4.22
C PHE A 323 -4.90 15.33 -3.34
N ASN A 324 -5.06 15.12 -2.04
CA ASN A 324 -5.31 16.22 -1.09
C ASN A 324 -4.09 17.15 -1.00
N GLN A 325 -2.92 16.57 -0.71
CA GLN A 325 -1.68 17.34 -0.63
C GLN A 325 -1.27 17.95 -1.98
N ARG A 326 -1.59 17.27 -3.09
CA ARG A 326 -1.34 17.78 -4.45
C ARG A 326 -2.15 19.03 -4.75
N ALA A 327 -3.41 19.12 -4.34
CA ALA A 327 -4.20 20.35 -4.53
C ALA A 327 -3.62 21.55 -3.76
N VAL A 328 -3.04 21.31 -2.57
CA VAL A 328 -2.30 22.34 -1.82
C VAL A 328 -1.01 22.71 -2.54
N TRP A 329 -0.21 21.72 -2.95
CA TRP A 329 1.04 21.92 -3.69
C TRP A 329 0.85 22.75 -4.95
N GLU A 330 -0.22 22.46 -5.70
CA GLU A 330 -0.58 23.18 -6.92
C GLU A 330 -1.37 24.47 -6.69
N LYS A 331 -1.59 24.86 -5.42
CA LYS A 331 -2.31 26.08 -4.98
C LYS A 331 -3.75 26.19 -5.49
N VAL A 332 -4.40 25.05 -5.74
CA VAL A 332 -5.79 24.97 -6.23
C VAL A 332 -6.79 24.80 -5.10
N GLY A 333 -6.39 24.08 -4.04
CA GLY A 333 -7.23 23.82 -2.88
C GLY A 333 -6.48 23.98 -1.57
N PHE A 334 -7.24 23.91 -0.49
CA PHE A 334 -6.72 23.84 0.88
C PHE A 334 -7.38 22.68 1.63
N ILE A 335 -6.66 22.10 2.58
CA ILE A 335 -7.18 21.07 3.47
C ILE A 335 -8.12 21.75 4.47
N HIS A 336 -9.40 21.42 4.39
CA HIS A 336 -10.41 21.92 5.33
C HIS A 336 -10.39 21.12 6.63
N LEU A 337 -10.31 19.79 6.52
CA LEU A 337 -10.37 18.84 7.64
C LEU A 337 -9.68 17.52 7.24
N LEU A 338 -8.86 16.95 8.12
CA LEU A 338 -8.43 15.55 7.99
C LEU A 338 -9.56 14.63 8.44
N THR A 339 -9.80 13.51 7.74
CA THR A 339 -10.89 12.59 8.12
C THR A 339 -10.67 11.89 9.46
N LYS A 340 -9.41 11.82 9.92
CA LYS A 340 -9.02 11.44 11.27
C LYS A 340 -9.76 12.25 12.35
N GLU A 341 -10.07 13.51 12.08
CA GLU A 341 -10.83 14.38 12.98
C GLU A 341 -12.35 14.04 13.00
N ILE A 342 -12.85 13.32 11.99
CA ILE A 342 -14.22 12.79 11.96
C ILE A 342 -14.30 11.48 12.77
N TRP A 343 -13.36 10.58 12.48
CA TRP A 343 -13.24 9.28 13.12
C TRP A 343 -11.77 8.86 13.17
N GLU A 344 -11.17 8.92 14.35
CA GLU A 344 -9.80 8.46 14.57
C GLU A 344 -9.66 6.97 14.25
N GLY A 345 -8.64 6.62 13.46
CA GLY A 345 -8.31 5.25 13.10
C GLY A 345 -9.30 4.59 12.16
N HIS A 346 -10.16 5.36 11.48
CA HIS A 346 -11.13 4.79 10.54
C HIS A 346 -10.43 3.99 9.44
N PRO A 347 -11.01 2.87 8.97
CA PRO A 347 -10.42 2.10 7.88
C PRO A 347 -10.57 2.90 6.58
N CYS A 348 -9.72 2.67 5.59
CA CYS A 348 -9.78 3.36 4.31
C CYS A 348 -9.77 2.39 3.13
N CYS A 349 -8.60 1.82 2.82
CA CYS A 349 -8.43 0.83 1.77
C CYS A 349 -8.04 -0.51 2.36
N ALA A 350 -8.21 -1.55 1.55
CA ALA A 350 -8.02 -2.91 1.95
C ALA A 350 -7.47 -3.75 0.80
N PHE A 351 -6.76 -4.79 1.20
CA PHE A 351 -6.37 -5.87 0.34
C PHE A 351 -7.50 -6.91 0.33
N ALA A 352 -8.03 -7.21 -0.85
CA ALA A 352 -9.19 -8.08 -1.01
C ALA A 352 -9.02 -9.07 -2.16
N THR A 353 -9.71 -10.20 -2.07
CA THR A 353 -9.74 -11.26 -3.10
C THR A 353 -11.11 -11.91 -3.15
N SER A 354 -11.44 -12.59 -4.25
CA SER A 354 -12.57 -13.52 -4.26
C SER A 354 -12.35 -14.63 -3.22
N GLN A 355 -13.42 -15.05 -2.56
CA GLN A 355 -13.37 -16.20 -1.64
C GLN A 355 -12.89 -17.45 -2.37
N ARG A 356 -13.32 -17.62 -3.63
CA ARG A 356 -12.95 -18.73 -4.50
C ARG A 356 -11.44 -18.84 -4.70
N PHE A 357 -10.73 -17.74 -4.97
CA PHE A 357 -9.27 -17.75 -5.12
C PHE A 357 -8.58 -18.28 -3.86
N ALA A 358 -8.99 -17.82 -2.68
CA ALA A 358 -8.42 -18.26 -1.41
C ALA A 358 -8.69 -19.74 -1.11
N MET A 359 -9.87 -20.27 -1.49
CA MET A 359 -10.19 -21.68 -1.33
C MET A 359 -9.46 -22.59 -2.34
N GLU A 360 -9.31 -22.13 -3.59
CA GLU A 360 -8.64 -22.89 -4.65
C GLU A 360 -7.10 -22.86 -4.51
N ASN A 361 -6.54 -21.81 -3.88
CA ASN A 361 -5.09 -21.60 -3.74
C ASN A 361 -4.70 -21.23 -2.30
N PRO A 362 -4.97 -22.10 -1.29
CA PRO A 362 -4.81 -21.74 0.11
C PRO A 362 -3.36 -21.44 0.53
N ASN A 363 -2.36 -22.14 0.00
CA ASN A 363 -0.95 -21.84 0.33
C ASN A 363 -0.51 -20.52 -0.31
N THR A 364 -0.90 -20.30 -1.57
CA THR A 364 -0.68 -19.05 -2.31
C THR A 364 -1.31 -17.86 -1.59
N TYR A 365 -2.57 -17.99 -1.19
CA TYR A 365 -3.31 -16.98 -0.43
C TYR A 365 -2.62 -16.68 0.91
N GLY A 366 -2.21 -17.70 1.65
CA GLY A 366 -1.47 -17.53 2.90
C GLY A 366 -0.16 -16.77 2.72
N ALA A 367 0.64 -17.16 1.73
CA ALA A 367 1.90 -16.47 1.38
C ALA A 367 1.65 -15.01 0.97
N LEU A 368 0.59 -14.76 0.20
CA LEU A 368 0.24 -13.42 -0.28
C LEU A 368 -0.22 -12.54 0.87
N LEU A 369 -1.11 -13.03 1.73
CA LEU A 369 -1.56 -12.30 2.91
C LEU A 369 -0.38 -11.98 3.83
N LYS A 370 0.53 -12.93 4.05
CA LYS A 370 1.74 -12.72 4.84
C LYS A 370 2.62 -11.61 4.24
N ALA A 371 2.78 -11.59 2.91
CA ALA A 371 3.50 -10.53 2.21
C ALA A 371 2.88 -9.14 2.45
N ILE A 372 1.56 -9.05 2.39
CA ILE A 372 0.83 -7.81 2.61
C ILE A 372 0.92 -7.35 4.07
N VAL A 373 0.68 -8.23 5.05
CA VAL A 373 0.77 -7.90 6.48
C VAL A 373 2.18 -7.42 6.85
N ASP A 374 3.21 -8.08 6.34
CA ASP A 374 4.61 -7.69 6.52
C ASP A 374 4.90 -6.31 5.91
N ALA A 375 4.44 -6.06 4.68
CA ALA A 375 4.58 -4.75 4.02
C ALA A 375 3.80 -3.63 4.73
N THR A 376 2.61 -3.93 5.28
CA THR A 376 1.80 -2.98 6.06
C THR A 376 2.52 -2.57 7.34
N HIS A 377 3.06 -3.52 8.11
CA HIS A 377 3.86 -3.21 9.30
C HIS A 377 5.17 -2.48 8.98
N TYR A 378 5.82 -2.80 7.86
CA TYR A 378 6.97 -2.02 7.41
C TYR A 378 6.59 -0.56 7.12
N SER A 379 5.40 -0.33 6.55
CA SER A 379 4.89 0.99 6.22
C SER A 379 4.48 1.80 7.45
N SER A 380 4.04 1.12 8.52
CA SER A 380 3.61 1.78 9.75
C SER A 380 4.77 2.43 10.49
N ASN A 381 5.97 1.83 10.43
CA ASN A 381 7.18 2.38 11.05
C ASN A 381 7.54 3.76 10.46
N PRO A 382 7.52 4.84 11.27
CA PRO A 382 7.84 6.20 10.82
C PRO A 382 9.21 6.35 10.15
N ASP A 383 10.21 5.58 10.57
CA ASP A 383 11.58 5.66 10.05
C ASP A 383 11.66 5.24 8.57
N ASN A 384 10.76 4.36 8.14
CA ASN A 384 10.70 3.85 6.77
C ASN A 384 9.94 4.80 5.83
N ARG A 385 9.13 5.73 6.35
CA ARG A 385 8.18 6.50 5.52
C ARG A 385 8.84 7.41 4.49
N LYS A 386 10.05 7.90 4.75
CA LYS A 386 10.82 8.73 3.81
C LYS A 386 11.44 7.95 2.65
N GLU A 387 11.85 6.71 2.88
CA GLU A 387 12.32 5.86 1.77
C GLU A 387 11.14 5.33 0.95
N ILE A 388 10.02 5.01 1.62
CA ILE A 388 8.78 4.60 0.97
C ILE A 388 8.29 5.71 0.02
N SER A 389 8.33 6.98 0.45
CA SER A 389 7.90 8.10 -0.41
C SER A 389 8.66 8.17 -1.74
N LYS A 390 9.96 7.86 -1.72
CA LYS A 390 10.81 7.78 -2.92
C LYS A 390 10.51 6.54 -3.73
N ALA A 391 10.30 5.39 -3.07
CA ALA A 391 10.05 4.11 -3.71
C ALA A 391 8.77 4.12 -4.57
N ILE A 392 7.71 4.78 -4.10
CA ILE A 392 6.38 4.75 -4.74
C ILE A 392 6.08 5.99 -5.60
N ALA A 393 6.98 6.98 -5.63
CA ALA A 393 6.84 8.18 -6.46
C ALA A 393 6.88 7.96 -8.00
N PRO A 394 7.70 7.04 -8.55
CA PRO A 394 7.91 6.92 -9.99
C PRO A 394 6.64 6.71 -10.82
N LYS A 395 6.77 6.95 -12.14
CA LYS A 395 5.65 6.97 -13.09
C LYS A 395 4.86 5.67 -13.12
N ASN A 396 5.54 4.54 -13.01
CA ASN A 396 4.93 3.21 -12.99
C ASN A 396 4.08 2.97 -11.72
N TYR A 397 4.34 3.70 -10.63
CA TYR A 397 3.58 3.72 -9.37
C TYR A 397 2.63 4.93 -9.27
N LEU A 398 2.85 5.86 -8.33
CA LEU A 398 1.92 6.97 -8.09
C LEU A 398 2.03 8.09 -9.13
N ASN A 399 3.19 8.24 -9.76
CA ASN A 399 3.50 9.36 -10.65
C ASN A 399 3.25 10.73 -9.97
N GLN A 400 3.80 10.91 -8.76
CA GLN A 400 3.63 12.12 -7.96
C GLN A 400 4.98 12.65 -7.47
N PRO A 401 5.12 13.96 -7.22
CA PRO A 401 6.35 14.50 -6.66
C PRO A 401 6.66 13.89 -5.28
N VAL A 402 7.90 13.48 -5.06
CA VAL A 402 8.37 12.95 -3.75
C VAL A 402 7.99 13.87 -2.59
N PRO A 403 8.17 15.21 -2.66
CA PRO A 403 7.78 16.08 -1.55
C PRO A 403 6.28 16.07 -1.23
N VAL A 404 5.42 15.75 -2.19
CA VAL A 404 3.97 15.63 -1.95
C VAL A 404 3.69 14.33 -1.18
N ILE A 405 4.28 13.22 -1.59
CA ILE A 405 4.12 11.92 -0.92
C ILE A 405 4.75 11.95 0.48
N GLU A 406 5.93 12.55 0.64
CA GLU A 406 6.61 12.64 1.94
C GLU A 406 5.79 13.45 2.96
N GLN A 407 5.18 14.58 2.54
CA GLN A 407 4.30 15.37 3.41
C GLN A 407 3.08 14.56 3.91
N VAL A 408 2.58 13.64 3.09
CA VAL A 408 1.50 12.72 3.46
C VAL A 408 2.00 11.70 4.46
N LEU A 409 3.03 10.92 4.10
CA LEU A 409 3.47 9.78 4.90
C LEU A 409 4.10 10.21 6.23
N THR A 410 4.84 11.33 6.26
CA THR A 410 5.49 11.81 7.50
C THR A 410 4.60 12.70 8.36
N GLY A 411 3.46 13.14 7.82
CA GLY A 411 2.52 13.97 8.57
C GLY A 411 2.94 15.41 8.79
N ARG A 412 4.07 15.87 8.24
CA ARG A 412 4.45 17.29 8.21
C ARG A 412 4.07 17.90 6.87
N TYR A 413 3.05 18.76 6.83
CA TYR A 413 2.43 19.20 5.57
C TYR A 413 1.95 20.65 5.60
N ALA A 414 1.93 21.30 4.43
CA ALA A 414 1.24 22.57 4.28
C ALA A 414 -0.28 22.34 4.17
N ASP A 415 -1.08 23.18 4.83
CA ASP A 415 -2.55 23.11 4.82
C ASP A 415 -3.21 23.85 3.65
N GLY A 416 -2.48 24.74 2.97
CA GLY A 416 -3.00 25.61 1.90
C GLY A 416 -3.66 26.90 2.39
N LEU A 417 -3.68 27.13 3.70
CA LEU A 417 -4.13 28.36 4.38
C LEU A 417 -2.96 29.18 4.96
N GLY A 418 -1.74 28.66 4.86
CA GLY A 418 -0.52 29.35 5.30
C GLY A 418 0.11 28.73 6.55
N SER A 419 -0.47 27.66 7.09
CA SER A 419 0.08 26.93 8.23
C SER A 419 0.74 25.62 7.80
N VAL A 420 1.63 25.14 8.64
CA VAL A 420 2.23 23.81 8.51
C VAL A 420 1.70 22.93 9.63
N GLY A 421 0.95 21.89 9.26
CA GLY A 421 0.50 20.85 10.17
C GLY A 421 1.63 19.88 10.50
N ASN A 422 1.54 19.27 11.68
CA ASN A 422 2.41 18.18 12.11
C ASN A 422 1.55 17.10 12.79
N VAL A 423 1.03 16.18 11.98
CA VAL A 423 0.17 15.07 12.39
C VAL A 423 0.78 13.79 11.82
N PRO A 424 1.81 13.21 12.50
CA PRO A 424 2.58 12.05 11.99
C PRO A 424 1.71 10.85 11.60
N ASP A 425 0.57 10.71 12.24
CA ASP A 425 -0.43 9.67 12.08
C ASP A 425 -1.66 10.14 11.25
N ARG A 426 -1.50 11.19 10.41
CA ARG A 426 -2.54 11.63 9.46
C ARG A 426 -2.93 10.53 8.48
N ILE A 427 -1.98 9.65 8.18
CA ILE A 427 -2.14 8.34 7.56
C ILE A 427 -1.35 7.37 8.43
N ASP A 428 -1.89 6.17 8.61
CA ASP A 428 -1.16 5.07 9.22
C ASP A 428 -1.54 3.73 8.58
N PHE A 429 -0.79 2.69 8.92
CA PHE A 429 -0.87 1.37 8.31
C PHE A 429 -1.09 0.33 9.41
N ASP A 430 -2.33 -0.18 9.50
CA ASP A 430 -2.71 -1.24 10.43
C ASP A 430 -3.44 -2.32 9.62
N PRO A 431 -2.93 -3.57 9.60
CA PRO A 431 -3.51 -4.62 8.79
C PRO A 431 -4.83 -5.17 9.33
N PHE A 432 -5.20 -4.89 10.58
CA PHE A 432 -6.27 -5.65 11.24
C PHE A 432 -7.67 -5.25 10.75
N PRO A 433 -8.47 -6.19 10.19
CA PRO A 433 -9.79 -5.88 9.64
C PRO A 433 -10.87 -6.02 10.72
N TRP A 434 -11.03 -5.00 11.56
CA TRP A 434 -12.03 -4.95 12.64
C TRP A 434 -13.46 -5.23 12.13
N HIS A 435 -14.13 -6.25 12.68
CA HIS A 435 -15.51 -6.58 12.35
C HIS A 435 -16.47 -5.44 12.70
N SER A 436 -16.26 -4.77 13.83
CA SER A 436 -17.07 -3.60 14.21
C SER A 436 -17.01 -2.45 13.19
N MET A 437 -15.89 -2.28 12.48
CA MET A 437 -15.80 -1.30 11.39
C MET A 437 -16.64 -1.73 10.18
N ALA A 438 -16.64 -3.03 9.83
CA ALA A 438 -17.53 -3.56 8.80
C ALA A 438 -19.01 -3.36 9.17
N VAL A 439 -19.39 -3.61 10.42
CA VAL A 439 -20.74 -3.33 10.93
C VAL A 439 -21.07 -1.85 10.74
N TRP A 440 -20.19 -0.93 11.11
CA TRP A 440 -20.43 0.51 10.89
C TRP A 440 -20.64 0.82 9.41
N ILE A 441 -19.79 0.29 8.52
CA ILE A 441 -19.91 0.49 7.07
C ILE A 441 -21.27 0.00 6.57
N LEU A 442 -21.70 -1.21 6.97
CA LEU A 442 -23.00 -1.75 6.63
C LEU A 442 -24.15 -0.87 7.14
N THR A 443 -24.03 -0.26 8.33
CA THR A 443 -25.04 0.71 8.80
C THR A 443 -25.11 1.94 7.91
N GLN A 444 -23.97 2.44 7.42
CA GLN A 444 -23.98 3.60 6.52
C GLN A 444 -24.51 3.23 5.13
N MET A 445 -24.20 2.04 4.63
CA MET A 445 -24.80 1.52 3.39
C MET A 445 -26.34 1.46 3.52
N LYS A 446 -26.86 0.96 4.65
CA LYS A 446 -28.31 0.92 4.90
C LYS A 446 -28.92 2.31 5.10
N ARG A 447 -28.31 3.15 5.94
CA ARG A 447 -28.73 4.55 6.21
C ARG A 447 -28.96 5.34 4.92
N TRP A 448 -28.10 5.13 3.91
CA TRP A 448 -28.16 5.83 2.63
C TRP A 448 -28.85 5.04 1.51
N GLY A 449 -29.48 3.90 1.82
CA GLY A 449 -30.31 3.14 0.89
C GLY A 449 -29.56 2.32 -0.16
N TYR A 450 -28.24 2.14 -0.01
CA TYR A 450 -27.41 1.29 -0.88
C TYR A 450 -27.72 -0.20 -0.71
N VAL A 451 -28.17 -0.59 0.48
CA VAL A 451 -28.68 -1.92 0.81
C VAL A 451 -30.03 -1.78 1.49
N LYS A 452 -30.93 -2.73 1.21
CA LYS A 452 -32.31 -2.72 1.69
C LYS A 452 -32.61 -3.99 2.48
N GLY A 453 -33.60 -3.91 3.36
CA GLY A 453 -34.03 -5.04 4.19
C GLY A 453 -33.22 -5.22 5.47
N ASP A 454 -33.50 -6.32 6.15
CA ASP A 454 -32.82 -6.70 7.39
C ASP A 454 -31.48 -7.36 7.07
N LEU A 455 -30.44 -6.92 7.79
CA LEU A 455 -29.08 -7.43 7.62
C LEU A 455 -28.66 -8.14 8.89
N ASN A 456 -28.06 -9.31 8.74
CA ASN A 456 -27.26 -9.88 9.82
C ASN A 456 -25.86 -9.27 9.76
N TYR A 457 -25.70 -8.10 10.37
CA TYR A 457 -24.47 -7.31 10.27
C TYR A 457 -23.22 -8.06 10.72
N GLN A 458 -23.28 -8.77 11.85
CA GLN A 458 -22.14 -9.50 12.40
C GLN A 458 -21.74 -10.66 11.49
N LYS A 459 -22.73 -11.43 11.01
CA LYS A 459 -22.47 -12.52 10.06
C LYS A 459 -21.78 -12.02 8.80
N ILE A 460 -22.31 -10.96 8.18
CA ILE A 460 -21.71 -10.40 6.95
C ILE A 460 -20.30 -9.85 7.25
N ALA A 461 -20.12 -9.17 8.38
CA ALA A 461 -18.81 -8.67 8.80
C ALA A 461 -17.79 -9.80 8.94
N GLU A 462 -18.17 -10.90 9.60
CA GLU A 462 -17.28 -12.06 9.83
C GLU A 462 -16.99 -12.87 8.56
N GLU A 463 -17.96 -12.95 7.64
CA GLU A 463 -17.77 -13.63 6.34
C GLU A 463 -16.82 -12.85 5.42
N VAL A 464 -16.83 -11.52 5.48
CA VAL A 464 -16.05 -10.67 4.57
C VAL A 464 -14.72 -10.22 5.20
N TYR A 465 -14.69 -9.79 6.47
CA TYR A 465 -13.49 -9.24 7.10
C TYR A 465 -12.76 -10.35 7.86
N LEU A 466 -11.67 -10.88 7.30
CA LEU A 466 -11.02 -12.09 7.83
C LEU A 466 -10.00 -11.77 8.93
N ALA A 467 -10.49 -11.27 10.06
CA ALA A 467 -9.66 -10.90 11.21
C ALA A 467 -8.83 -12.06 11.78
N SER A 468 -9.36 -13.28 11.73
CA SER A 468 -8.65 -14.49 12.15
C SER A 468 -7.41 -14.76 11.27
N ASP A 469 -7.54 -14.60 9.96
CA ASP A 469 -6.46 -14.81 9.01
C ASP A 469 -5.37 -13.74 9.19
N ALA A 470 -5.79 -12.48 9.31
CA ALA A 470 -4.89 -11.36 9.62
C ALA A 470 -4.11 -11.64 10.91
N GLY A 471 -4.82 -12.00 11.98
CA GLY A 471 -4.23 -12.26 13.29
C GLY A 471 -3.27 -13.45 13.29
N LYS A 472 -3.54 -14.48 12.49
CA LYS A 472 -2.59 -15.60 12.27
C LYS A 472 -1.30 -15.09 11.62
N MET A 473 -1.39 -14.32 10.54
CA MET A 473 -0.20 -13.80 9.85
C MET A 473 0.59 -12.82 10.71
N MET A 474 -0.09 -11.98 11.50
CA MET A 474 0.56 -11.10 12.47
C MET A 474 1.39 -11.90 13.48
N LYS A 475 0.82 -12.94 14.10
CA LYS A 475 1.54 -13.81 15.05
C LYS A 475 2.73 -14.51 14.43
N GLU A 476 2.58 -15.04 13.22
CA GLU A 476 3.68 -15.70 12.50
C GLU A 476 4.83 -14.73 12.15
N LEU A 477 4.53 -13.44 12.05
CA LEU A 477 5.52 -12.38 11.81
C LEU A 477 6.05 -11.75 13.11
N GLY A 478 5.60 -12.22 14.28
CA GLY A 478 6.02 -11.72 15.59
C GLY A 478 5.29 -10.46 16.06
N TYR A 479 4.15 -10.13 15.46
CA TYR A 479 3.28 -9.04 15.90
C TYR A 479 2.12 -9.56 16.75
N GLU A 480 1.70 -8.77 17.73
CA GLU A 480 0.55 -9.09 18.58
C GLU A 480 -0.75 -8.57 17.94
N PRO A 481 -1.67 -9.45 17.48
CA PRO A 481 -2.96 -9.03 17.00
C PRO A 481 -3.88 -8.63 18.17
N PRO A 482 -4.90 -7.79 17.92
CA PRO A 482 -5.93 -7.51 18.90
C PRO A 482 -6.59 -8.78 19.46
N ALA A 483 -6.85 -8.79 20.78
CA ALA A 483 -7.53 -9.90 21.45
C ALA A 483 -9.04 -9.99 21.14
N LYS A 484 -9.60 -8.92 20.57
CA LYS A 484 -11.02 -8.77 20.20
C LYS A 484 -11.10 -8.23 18.77
N THR A 485 -12.19 -8.51 18.08
CA THR A 485 -12.44 -8.03 16.70
C THR A 485 -13.55 -6.96 16.63
N TYR A 486 -14.21 -6.70 17.77
CA TYR A 486 -15.28 -5.73 17.89
C TYR A 486 -14.98 -4.69 18.96
N GLU A 487 -15.32 -3.44 18.68
CA GLU A 487 -15.34 -2.38 19.67
C GLU A 487 -16.28 -1.24 19.28
N ASN A 488 -16.59 -0.40 20.26
CA ASN A 488 -17.42 0.79 20.07
C ASN A 488 -16.55 1.97 19.66
N TYR A 489 -17.10 2.84 18.81
CA TYR A 489 -16.40 4.02 18.31
C TYR A 489 -17.16 5.29 18.70
N THR A 490 -16.46 6.41 18.83
CA THR A 490 -17.07 7.74 18.91
C THR A 490 -16.77 8.48 17.62
N ILE A 491 -17.80 8.84 16.87
CA ILE A 491 -17.69 9.46 15.54
C ILE A 491 -18.42 10.78 15.61
N MET A 492 -17.69 11.89 15.45
CA MET A 492 -18.19 13.25 15.68
C MET A 492 -19.02 13.41 16.97
N GLY A 493 -18.56 12.81 18.08
CA GLY A 493 -19.24 12.88 19.38
C GLY A 493 -20.44 11.95 19.56
N LYS A 494 -20.82 11.18 18.53
CA LYS A 494 -21.88 10.17 18.62
C LYS A 494 -21.26 8.78 18.81
N THR A 495 -21.70 8.07 19.84
CA THR A 495 -21.28 6.68 20.09
C THR A 495 -21.93 5.75 19.07
N PHE A 496 -21.10 4.97 18.38
CA PHE A 496 -21.49 3.79 17.64
C PHE A 496 -21.27 2.56 18.52
N ASP A 497 -22.38 1.93 18.92
CA ASP A 497 -22.39 0.64 19.59
C ASP A 497 -22.61 -0.47 18.55
N TYR A 498 -21.60 -1.31 18.32
CA TYR A 498 -21.66 -2.36 17.30
C TYR A 498 -22.74 -3.42 17.58
N THR A 499 -23.22 -3.52 18.82
CA THR A 499 -24.31 -4.43 19.21
C THR A 499 -25.69 -3.88 18.88
N LYS A 500 -25.79 -2.58 18.54
CA LYS A 500 -27.04 -1.87 18.31
C LYS A 500 -27.04 -1.09 16.97
N PRO A 501 -26.75 -1.75 15.83
CA PRO A 501 -26.62 -1.07 14.54
C PRO A 501 -27.91 -0.36 14.09
N GLU A 502 -29.09 -0.93 14.36
CA GLU A 502 -30.38 -0.31 14.00
C GLU A 502 -30.71 0.89 14.89
N GLU A 503 -30.40 0.86 16.20
CA GLU A 503 -30.55 2.04 17.07
C GLU A 503 -29.64 3.17 16.58
N TYR A 504 -28.43 2.84 16.13
CA TYR A 504 -27.50 3.82 15.57
C TYR A 504 -28.06 4.49 14.30
N ILE A 505 -28.56 3.72 13.33
CA ILE A 505 -29.22 4.28 12.13
C ILE A 505 -30.41 5.16 12.52
N ASN A 506 -31.23 4.70 13.45
CA ASN A 506 -32.43 5.41 13.88
C ASN A 506 -32.14 6.70 14.65
N SER A 507 -30.94 6.82 15.21
CA SER A 507 -30.50 8.01 15.94
C SER A 507 -30.13 9.21 15.05
N PHE A 508 -30.15 9.07 13.72
CA PHE A 508 -29.85 10.14 12.78
C PHE A 508 -31.11 10.83 12.23
N ALA A 509 -31.06 12.16 12.14
CA ALA A 509 -32.14 12.97 11.57
C ALA A 509 -32.21 12.87 10.03
N ILE A 510 -31.06 12.77 9.36
CA ILE A 510 -30.97 12.70 7.89
C ILE A 510 -30.54 11.28 7.48
N LYS A 511 -31.42 10.60 6.73
CA LYS A 511 -31.28 9.21 6.22
C LYS A 511 -32.21 8.94 5.02
N ARG A 512 -32.13 7.74 4.43
CA ARG A 512 -32.92 7.26 3.26
C ARG A 512 -33.64 5.93 3.48
N GLY A 513 -33.43 5.31 4.64
CA GLY A 513 -34.08 4.11 5.12
C GLY A 513 -34.02 4.11 6.63
#